data_AF-A0A957WS09-F1
#
_entry.id   AF-A0A957WS09-F1
#
_cell.length_a   1.000
_cell.length_b   1.000
_cell.length_c   1.000
_cell.angle_alpha   90.00
_cell.angle_beta   90.00
_cell.angle_gamma   90.00
#
_symmetry.space_group_name_H-M   'P 1'
#
loop_
_entity.id
_entity.type
_entity.pdbx_description
1 polymer ?
#
loop_
_entity_poly.entity_id
_entity_poly.type
_entity_poly.pdbx_seq_one_letter_code
_entity_poly.pdbx_strand_id
1 'polypeptide(L)' 'SDIADQVSRLDIPDDLNTIATYPIAVVSDAAYPDQARAFVAYVLSPAGQDVLAKFGFTGVP' A
#
# COMPACT_ATOMS: atom_id res chain seq x y z
N SER A 1 17.06 16.61 11.34
CA SER A 1 17.79 15.71 10.44
C SER A 1 18.57 14.63 11.19
N ASP A 2 18.82 14.76 12.50
CA ASP A 2 19.83 13.93 13.19
C ASP A 2 19.41 12.51 13.63
N ILE A 3 18.13 12.15 13.59
CA ILE A 3 17.66 10.85 14.11
C ILE A 3 17.69 9.77 13.03
N ALA A 4 17.44 10.13 11.76
CA ALA A 4 17.37 9.16 10.67
C ALA A 4 18.72 8.44 10.44
N ASP A 5 19.84 9.12 10.66
CA ASP A 5 21.19 8.58 10.47
C ASP A 5 21.66 7.68 11.62
N GLN A 6 20.93 7.67 12.74
CA GLN A 6 21.22 6.82 13.90
C GLN A 6 20.50 5.47 13.85
N VAL A 7 19.72 5.21 12.80
CA VAL A 7 18.95 3.97 12.64
C VAL A 7 19.60 3.10 11.57
N SER A 8 19.97 1.88 11.93
CA SER A 8 20.40 0.85 10.97
C SER A 8 19.21 0.03 10.49
N ARG A 9 19.14 -0.26 9.19
CA ARG A 9 18.19 -1.23 8.64
C ARG A 9 18.83 -2.61 8.61
N LEU A 10 18.05 -3.62 8.98
CA LEU A 10 18.40 -5.03 8.84
C LEU A 10 17.37 -5.63 7.89
N ASP A 11 17.83 -6.12 6.74
CA ASP A 11 16.96 -6.79 5.78
C ASP A 11 16.55 -8.16 6.35
N ILE A 12 15.25 -8.44 6.31
CA ILE A 12 14.70 -9.72 6.73
C ILE A 12 14.68 -10.64 5.49
N PRO A 13 15.28 -11.85 5.58
CA PRO A 13 15.16 -12.86 4.53
C PRO A 13 13.70 -13.07 4.09
N ASP A 14 13.44 -13.18 2.78
CA ASP A 14 12.07 -13.22 2.24
C ASP A 14 11.24 -14.40 2.78
N ASP A 15 11.89 -15.52 3.12
CA ASP A 15 11.27 -16.70 3.73
C ASP A 15 10.81 -16.47 5.19
N LEU A 16 11.35 -15.44 5.83
CA LEU A 16 10.96 -14.96 7.16
C LEU A 16 10.10 -13.70 7.07
N ASN A 17 9.96 -13.12 5.88
CA ASN A 17 9.22 -11.89 5.66
C ASN A 17 7.73 -12.23 5.44
N THR A 18 6.89 -11.94 6.43
CA THR A 18 5.45 -12.10 6.27
C THR A 18 4.95 -11.06 5.27
N ILE A 19 4.54 -11.52 4.08
CA ILE A 19 3.95 -10.65 3.05
C ILE A 19 2.65 -10.06 3.62
N ALA A 20 2.68 -8.76 3.90
CA ALA A 20 1.51 -8.05 4.40
C ALA A 20 0.47 -7.89 3.28
N THR A 21 -0.76 -8.32 3.55
CA THR A 21 -1.89 -8.14 2.64
C THR A 21 -2.76 -6.97 3.13
N TYR A 22 -2.96 -5.97 2.28
CA TYR A 22 -3.75 -4.77 2.58
C TYR A 22 -4.99 -4.70 1.70
N PRO A 23 -6.10 -5.35 2.10
CA PRO A 23 -7.32 -5.35 1.30
C PRO A 23 -7.94 -3.96 1.25
N ILE A 24 -8.53 -3.62 0.11
CA ILE A 24 -9.31 -2.40 -0.11
C ILE A 24 -10.68 -2.77 -0.69
N ALA A 25 -11.76 -2.18 -0.15
CA ALA A 25 -13.12 -2.46 -0.59
C ALA A 25 -14.02 -1.21 -0.43
N VAL A 26 -15.10 -1.17 -1.19
CA VAL A 26 -16.17 -0.17 -1.04
C VAL A 26 -17.09 -0.60 0.10
N VAL A 27 -17.37 0.30 1.05
CA VAL A 27 -18.35 0.06 2.11
C VAL A 27 -19.78 0.07 1.57
N SER A 28 -20.66 -0.75 2.15
CA SER A 28 -22.03 -0.96 1.66
C SER A 28 -22.91 0.28 1.77
N ASP A 29 -22.63 1.17 2.72
CA ASP A 29 -23.36 2.40 3.02
C ASP A 29 -22.64 3.66 2.52
N ALA A 30 -21.75 3.51 1.52
CA ALA A 30 -21.01 4.64 0.96
C ALA A 30 -21.96 5.75 0.47
N ALA A 31 -21.82 6.95 1.03
CA ALA A 31 -22.58 8.13 0.60
C ALA A 31 -22.35 8.48 -0.88
N TYR A 32 -21.21 8.07 -1.44
CA TYR A 32 -20.76 8.35 -2.80
C TYR A 32 -20.21 7.07 -3.46
N PRO A 33 -21.08 6.12 -3.86
CA PRO A 33 -20.66 4.78 -4.25
C PRO A 33 -19.87 4.75 -5.57
N ASP A 34 -20.15 5.64 -6.52
CA ASP A 34 -19.39 5.74 -7.77
C ASP A 34 -17.97 6.26 -7.53
N GLN A 35 -17.83 7.28 -6.70
CA GLN A 35 -16.53 7.85 -6.32
C GLN A 35 -15.70 6.85 -5.52
N ALA A 36 -16.33 6.09 -4.62
CA ALA A 36 -15.66 5.02 -3.89
C ALA A 36 -15.14 3.94 -4.85
N ARG A 37 -15.94 3.50 -5.83
CA ARG A 37 -15.49 2.57 -6.87
C ARG A 37 -14.35 3.14 -7.70
N ALA A 38 -14.43 4.41 -8.11
CA ALA A 38 -13.39 5.07 -8.88
C ALA A 38 -12.07 5.18 -8.09
N PHE A 39 -12.15 5.45 -6.78
CA PHE A 39 -10.99 5.47 -5.90
C PHE A 39 -10.33 4.08 -5.78
N VAL A 40 -11.13 3.03 -5.52
CA VAL A 40 -10.61 1.65 -5.48
C VAL A 40 -9.96 1.28 -6.82
N ALA A 41 -10.60 1.60 -7.94
CA ALA A 41 -10.03 1.36 -9.27
C ALA A 41 -8.72 2.13 -9.50
N TYR A 42 -8.61 3.37 -9.01
CA TYR A 42 -7.38 4.15 -9.10
C TYR A 42 -6.26 3.55 -8.25
N VAL A 43 -6.53 3.17 -7.00
CA VAL A 43 -5.54 2.55 -6.12
C VAL A 43 -4.99 1.25 -6.73
N LEU A 44 -5.84 0.46 -7.40
CA LEU A 44 -5.45 -0.78 -8.07
C LEU A 44 -4.86 -0.59 -9.49
N SER A 45 -4.84 0.64 -10.01
CA SER A 45 -4.24 0.94 -11.32
C SER A 45 -2.71 0.97 -11.25
N PRO A 46 -1.99 0.87 -12.40
CA PRO A 46 -0.53 0.97 -12.42
C PRO A 46 -0.02 2.26 -11.75
N ALA A 47 -0.65 3.40 -12.05
CA ALA A 47 -0.27 4.68 -11.45
C ALA A 47 -0.50 4.73 -9.93
N GLY A 48 -1.55 4.09 -9.44
CA GLY A 48 -1.81 3.98 -8.00
C GLY A 48 -0.79 3.08 -7.30
N GLN A 49 -0.44 1.96 -7.92
CA GLN A 49 0.58 1.05 -7.42
C GLN A 49 1.98 1.67 -7.42
N ASP A 50 2.33 2.50 -8.41
CA ASP A 50 3.60 3.24 -8.44
C ASP A 50 3.73 4.20 -7.25
N VAL A 51 2.64 4.85 -6.84
CA VAL A 51 2.61 5.72 -5.65
C VAL A 51 2.85 4.90 -4.38
N LEU A 52 2.20 3.74 -4.25
CA LEU A 52 2.38 2.85 -3.09
C LEU A 52 3.81 2.30 -3.01
N ALA A 53 4.36 1.87 -4.14
CA ALA A 53 5.74 1.36 -4.24
C ALA A 53 6.78 2.40 -3.81
N LYS A 54 6.58 3.68 -4.14
CA LYS A 54 7.45 4.78 -3.69
C LYS A 54 7.58 4.87 -2.16
N PHE A 55 6.56 4.43 -1.42
CA PHE A 55 6.55 4.43 0.04
C PHE A 55 6.82 3.05 0.66
N GLY A 56 7.24 2.06 -0.14
CA GLY A 56 7.62 0.73 0.35
C GLY A 56 6.46 -0.25 0.54
N PHE A 57 5.27 0.05 0.03
CA PHE A 57 4.19 -0.92 -0.05
C PHE A 57 4.42 -1.83 -1.25
N THR A 58 4.53 -3.13 -0.99
CA THR A 58 4.46 -4.16 -2.03
C THR A 58 2.98 -4.34 -2.39
N GLY A 59 2.67 -4.19 -3.67
CA GLY A 59 1.30 -4.20 -4.19
C GLY A 59 0.55 -5.51 -3.95
N VAL A 60 -0.68 -5.58 -4.44
CA VAL A 60 -1.43 -6.85 -4.49
C VAL A 60 -0.62 -7.83 -5.38
N PRO A 61 -0.35 -9.07 -4.94
CA PRO A 61 0.35 -10.05 -5.77
C PRO A 61 -0.36 -10.34 -7.10
#